data_AF-A0A8H5K0B9-F1
#
_entry.id   AF-A0A8H5K0B9-F1
#
_cell.length_a   1.000
_cell.length_b   1.000
_cell.length_c   1.000
_cell.angle_alpha   90.00
_cell.angle_beta   90.00
_cell.angle_gamma   90.00
#
_symmetry.space_group_name_H-M   'P 1'
#
loop_
_entity.id
_entity.type
_entity.pdbx_description
1 polymer ?
#
loop_
_entity_poly.entity_id
_entity_poly.type
_entity_poly.pdbx_seq_one_letter_code
_entity_poly.pdbx_strand_id
1 'polypeptide(L)'
;MIRGLLYQTRDWLGDWTRSGSNVFVHHELYRSSLPDCISDAFTALSSYLSRTPETSEMVLRVAEQKAERLLVSESDKSTSGDILNSLSRVQALLAYCTIRLLDGDLRQRHKAEQHLQILHDWTKEMMNDALEATNNGDMIIKNHLTDVSPQYFTLPLLLGQFSPEQLLWHSWVLSESVRRTWCVSMGLQSGYELLKTESGPCYGTLPITTRKGLWEARNDHDKVMLDMEPGDVDEFALCMMELDIGPDRMARWRFERSGPSEQPIMARQLILDDQQGFEKSLKYETNVPIPSHDELGPRDVLVKLHAASLNYRDLVIAASAQFGPITPPMVPLCDGSGSVEAVGSSVKDYKLGDRVITFPAPDVVVERGSDADVNMSDVPAMLGLGTKGTLRTHGVFSESALVHAPESLDWLQAATLPVTWITAWNALSELGKDQIGPHTWILVQGTGGVSVATLQLASSFGLSVVATTSSQEKADRLKRLGATLVINYRENATAWGKEARSLTPNGVGFDMVVDIGGNETLKQSLEAVRPYGSIQVVGAVAQDTEAVPMMGALMFTCTIRGFLMGSQNQYKDLVRYIDEKKLKPVYDNTVFELADAKEAYRKLKEQKHFAKVVIRIDHD
;
A
#
# COMPACT_ATOMS: atom_id res chain seq x y z
N MET A 1 -4.10 -10.27 -10.96
CA MET A 1 -5.24 -11.22 -11.01
C MET A 1 -4.79 -12.66 -11.27
N ILE A 2 -4.30 -13.03 -12.46
CA ILE A 2 -4.07 -14.45 -12.84
C ILE A 2 -2.91 -15.13 -12.09
N ARG A 3 -1.78 -14.42 -11.88
CA ARG A 3 -0.74 -14.89 -10.95
C ARG A 3 -1.30 -15.06 -9.53
N GLY A 4 -2.27 -14.24 -9.15
CA GLY A 4 -2.98 -14.32 -7.87
C GLY A 4 -3.72 -15.65 -7.70
N LEU A 5 -4.41 -16.16 -8.72
CA LEU A 5 -5.13 -17.44 -8.64
C LEU A 5 -4.21 -18.65 -8.40
N LEU A 6 -3.03 -18.66 -9.03
CA LEU A 6 -2.03 -19.71 -8.84
C LEU A 6 -1.47 -19.71 -7.41
N TYR A 7 -1.13 -18.53 -6.89
CA TYR A 7 -0.67 -18.39 -5.50
C TYR A 7 -1.80 -18.68 -4.50
N GLN A 8 -3.03 -18.24 -4.78
CA GLN A 8 -4.21 -18.51 -3.95
C GLN A 8 -4.50 -20.02 -3.85
N THR A 9 -4.38 -20.74 -4.97
CA THR A 9 -4.57 -22.21 -4.98
C THR A 9 -3.54 -22.91 -4.09
N ARG A 10 -2.29 -22.43 -4.10
CA ARG A 10 -1.25 -22.92 -3.17
C ARG A 10 -1.60 -22.61 -1.72
N ASP A 11 -2.11 -21.42 -1.44
CA ASP A 11 -2.44 -21.00 -0.08
C ASP A 11 -3.62 -21.82 0.48
N TRP A 12 -4.65 -22.11 -0.34
CA TRP A 12 -5.74 -23.05 0.00
C TRP A 12 -5.26 -24.48 0.23
N LEU A 13 -4.30 -24.96 -0.56
CA LEU A 13 -3.64 -26.24 -0.30
C LEU A 13 -2.85 -26.18 1.03
N GLY A 14 -2.25 -25.03 1.36
CA GLY A 14 -1.66 -24.77 2.67
C GLY A 14 -2.67 -24.89 3.82
N ASP A 15 -3.86 -24.30 3.68
CA ASP A 15 -4.93 -24.40 4.69
C ASP A 15 -5.36 -25.83 4.94
N TRP A 16 -5.36 -26.66 3.89
CA TRP A 16 -5.66 -28.07 4.01
C TRP A 16 -4.68 -28.79 4.95
N THR A 17 -3.37 -28.53 4.80
CA THR A 17 -2.37 -29.13 5.70
C THR A 17 -2.41 -28.60 7.13
N ARG A 18 -2.89 -27.36 7.33
CA ARG A 18 -2.98 -26.73 8.65
C ARG A 18 -4.23 -27.13 9.42
N SER A 19 -5.36 -27.24 8.75
CA SER A 19 -6.69 -27.38 9.38
C SER A 19 -7.40 -28.70 9.07
N GLY A 20 -6.87 -29.51 8.15
CA GLY A 20 -7.53 -30.71 7.65
C GLY A 20 -8.65 -30.44 6.64
N SER A 21 -8.92 -29.16 6.31
CA SER A 21 -9.93 -28.73 5.33
C SER A 21 -9.48 -27.49 4.57
N ASN A 22 -10.14 -27.19 3.45
CA ASN A 22 -9.95 -25.93 2.74
C ASN A 22 -11.22 -25.57 1.96
N VAL A 23 -11.10 -24.66 1.00
CA VAL A 23 -12.23 -24.18 0.21
C VAL A 23 -12.87 -25.23 -0.69
N PHE A 24 -12.21 -26.34 -1.02
CA PHE A 24 -12.73 -27.41 -1.89
C PHE A 24 -12.63 -28.83 -1.29
N VAL A 25 -11.98 -28.97 -0.13
CA VAL A 25 -11.92 -30.18 0.71
C VAL A 25 -12.64 -29.90 2.03
N HIS A 26 -13.89 -30.34 2.14
CA HIS A 26 -14.69 -30.18 3.36
C HIS A 26 -14.13 -31.02 4.51
N HIS A 27 -14.27 -30.56 5.76
CA HIS A 27 -13.72 -31.25 6.94
C HIS A 27 -14.35 -32.63 7.20
N GLU A 28 -15.60 -32.83 6.80
CA GLU A 28 -16.25 -34.16 6.85
C GLU A 28 -15.81 -35.09 5.70
N LEU A 29 -15.28 -34.56 4.59
CA LEU A 29 -15.15 -35.31 3.33
C LEU A 29 -14.33 -36.61 3.47
N TYR A 30 -13.26 -36.57 4.26
CA TYR A 30 -12.33 -37.69 4.48
C TYR A 30 -12.22 -38.11 5.96
N ARG A 31 -13.19 -37.72 6.78
CA ARG A 31 -13.15 -37.94 8.23
C ARG A 31 -13.21 -39.43 8.59
N SER A 32 -14.09 -40.18 7.95
CA SER A 32 -14.31 -41.61 8.21
C SER A 32 -13.40 -42.52 7.38
N SER A 33 -13.01 -42.09 6.18
CA SER A 33 -12.14 -42.86 5.29
C SER A 33 -11.24 -41.92 4.51
N LEU A 34 -9.93 -42.14 4.60
CA LEU A 34 -8.90 -41.36 3.92
C LEU A 34 -8.28 -42.21 2.79
N PRO A 35 -8.59 -41.91 1.51
CA PRO A 35 -8.00 -42.62 0.38
C PRO A 35 -6.48 -42.54 0.36
N ASP A 36 -5.81 -43.60 -0.09
CA ASP A 36 -4.33 -43.66 -0.15
C ASP A 36 -3.74 -42.51 -0.96
N CYS A 37 -4.37 -42.16 -2.09
CA CYS A 37 -3.94 -41.04 -2.95
C CYS A 37 -4.00 -39.68 -2.23
N ILE A 38 -4.98 -39.48 -1.35
CA ILE A 38 -5.16 -38.26 -0.57
C ILE A 38 -4.15 -38.22 0.57
N SER A 39 -3.94 -39.33 1.28
CA SER A 39 -2.89 -39.46 2.31
C SER A 39 -1.51 -39.16 1.72
N ASP A 40 -1.25 -39.67 0.51
CA ASP A 40 -0.01 -39.46 -0.22
C ASP A 40 0.18 -38.00 -0.64
N ALA A 41 -0.87 -37.37 -1.16
CA ALA A 41 -0.88 -35.96 -1.55
C ALA A 41 -0.69 -35.04 -0.35
N PHE A 42 -1.43 -35.28 0.74
CA PHE A 42 -1.33 -34.52 1.99
C PHE A 42 0.09 -34.54 2.57
N THR A 43 0.72 -35.72 2.59
CA THR A 43 2.10 -35.89 3.08
C THR A 43 3.11 -35.17 2.20
N ALA A 44 2.98 -35.28 0.88
CA ALA A 44 3.86 -34.62 -0.08
C ALA A 44 3.76 -33.10 0.02
N LEU A 45 2.53 -32.58 0.13
CA LEU A 45 2.24 -31.17 0.25
C LEU A 45 2.74 -30.59 1.58
N SER A 46 2.53 -31.30 2.69
CA SER A 46 3.05 -30.88 4.00
C SER A 46 4.58 -30.78 3.99
N SER A 47 5.24 -31.78 3.41
CA SER A 47 6.71 -31.78 3.24
C SER A 47 7.18 -30.65 2.33
N TYR A 48 6.42 -30.35 1.27
CA TYR A 48 6.70 -29.25 0.34
C TYR A 48 6.58 -27.88 1.01
N LEU A 49 5.56 -27.66 1.84
CA LEU A 49 5.36 -26.38 2.53
C LEU A 49 6.41 -26.15 3.63
N SER A 50 6.93 -27.21 4.26
CA SER A 50 7.95 -27.12 5.31
C SER A 50 9.39 -27.24 4.80
N ARG A 51 9.61 -27.27 3.47
CA ARG A 51 10.95 -27.54 2.90
C ARG A 51 11.92 -26.37 3.11
N THR A 52 13.20 -26.69 3.22
CA THR A 52 14.32 -25.75 3.23
C THR A 52 15.00 -25.72 1.85
N PRO A 53 15.86 -24.73 1.55
CA PRO A 53 16.64 -24.72 0.31
C PRO A 53 17.44 -26.02 0.08
N GLU A 54 17.96 -26.62 1.15
CA GLU A 54 18.79 -27.84 1.11
C GLU A 54 17.97 -29.11 0.87
N THR A 55 16.70 -29.12 1.26
CA THR A 55 15.79 -30.28 1.14
C THR A 55 14.87 -30.19 -0.07
N SER A 56 14.83 -29.05 -0.75
CA SER A 56 13.87 -28.76 -1.82
C SER A 56 13.92 -29.77 -2.97
N GLU A 57 15.10 -30.16 -3.44
CA GLU A 57 15.23 -31.13 -4.54
C GLU A 57 14.68 -32.51 -4.16
N MET A 58 14.98 -32.99 -2.95
CA MET A 58 14.49 -34.27 -2.46
C MET A 58 12.97 -34.27 -2.33
N VAL A 59 12.39 -33.20 -1.77
CA VAL A 59 10.94 -33.08 -1.59
C VAL A 59 10.20 -33.02 -2.93
N LEU A 60 10.73 -32.30 -3.92
CA LEU A 60 10.15 -32.28 -5.27
C LEU A 60 10.21 -33.66 -5.95
N ARG A 61 11.28 -34.44 -5.75
CA ARG A 61 11.36 -35.82 -6.24
C ARG A 61 10.35 -36.75 -5.54
N VAL A 62 10.04 -36.54 -4.27
CA VAL A 62 9.00 -37.30 -3.56
C VAL A 62 7.61 -36.99 -4.14
N ALA A 63 7.29 -35.71 -4.35
CA ALA A 63 6.06 -35.32 -5.04
C ALA A 63 6.01 -35.86 -6.47
N GLU A 64 7.16 -35.97 -7.14
CA GLU A 64 7.28 -36.57 -8.46
C GLU A 64 6.84 -38.04 -8.46
N GLN A 65 7.48 -38.86 -7.63
CA GLN A 65 7.23 -40.29 -7.52
C GLN A 65 5.80 -40.61 -7.12
N LYS A 66 5.22 -39.85 -6.17
CA LYS A 66 3.85 -40.09 -5.72
C LYS A 66 2.81 -39.76 -6.78
N ALA A 67 2.99 -38.69 -7.56
CA ALA A 67 2.07 -38.42 -8.66
C ALA A 67 2.19 -39.46 -9.79
N GLU A 68 3.39 -39.98 -10.08
CA GLU A 68 3.55 -41.05 -11.07
C GLU A 68 2.87 -42.35 -10.62
N ARG A 69 2.97 -42.69 -9.33
CA ARG A 69 2.23 -43.84 -8.76
C ARG A 69 0.72 -43.69 -8.89
N LEU A 70 0.19 -42.50 -8.62
CA LEU A 70 -1.24 -42.20 -8.79
C LEU A 70 -1.70 -42.44 -10.23
N LEU A 71 -0.92 -41.99 -11.21
CA LEU A 71 -1.27 -42.17 -12.63
C LEU A 71 -1.23 -43.66 -13.06
N VAL A 72 -0.26 -44.43 -12.54
CA VAL A 72 -0.15 -45.87 -12.84
C VAL A 72 -1.22 -46.70 -12.13
N SER A 73 -1.59 -46.36 -10.90
CA SER A 73 -2.61 -47.11 -10.16
C SER A 73 -4.02 -46.95 -10.73
N GLU A 74 -4.28 -45.83 -11.41
CA GLU A 74 -5.60 -45.48 -11.96
C GLU A 74 -5.75 -45.85 -13.45
N SER A 75 -4.66 -46.16 -14.17
CA SER A 75 -4.76 -46.60 -15.58
C SER A 75 -5.43 -47.97 -15.76
N ASP A 76 -5.48 -48.79 -14.70
CA ASP A 76 -6.00 -50.17 -14.72
C ASP A 76 -7.38 -50.35 -14.05
N LYS A 77 -7.95 -49.29 -13.44
CA LYS A 77 -9.22 -49.38 -12.70
C LYS A 77 -10.36 -48.73 -13.48
N SER A 78 -11.43 -49.49 -13.74
CA SER A 78 -12.73 -48.91 -14.11
C SER A 78 -13.33 -48.24 -12.88
N THR A 79 -13.21 -46.91 -12.80
CA THR A 79 -13.68 -46.07 -11.67
C THR A 79 -15.15 -45.68 -11.77
N SER A 80 -15.85 -46.09 -12.83
CA SER A 80 -17.24 -45.72 -13.11
C SER A 80 -18.15 -45.98 -11.92
N GLY A 81 -18.73 -44.89 -11.39
CA GLY A 81 -19.74 -44.89 -10.33
C GLY A 81 -19.24 -44.68 -8.89
N ASP A 82 -17.93 -44.62 -8.63
CA ASP A 82 -17.39 -44.26 -7.29
C ASP A 82 -16.93 -42.80 -7.25
N ILE A 83 -17.83 -41.94 -6.76
CA ILE A 83 -17.66 -40.48 -6.73
C ILE A 83 -16.53 -40.05 -5.80
N LEU A 84 -16.36 -40.75 -4.66
CA LEU A 84 -15.28 -40.42 -3.73
C LEU A 84 -13.93 -40.73 -4.38
N ASN A 85 -13.82 -41.88 -5.05
CA ASN A 85 -12.60 -42.22 -5.77
C ASN A 85 -12.32 -41.17 -6.87
N SER A 86 -13.31 -40.87 -7.71
CA SER A 86 -13.19 -39.85 -8.77
C SER A 86 -12.81 -38.46 -8.22
N LEU A 87 -13.38 -38.02 -7.11
CA LEU A 87 -13.05 -36.76 -6.45
C LEU A 87 -11.64 -36.78 -5.86
N SER A 88 -11.28 -37.85 -5.18
CA SER A 88 -10.00 -37.98 -4.46
C SER A 88 -8.80 -37.98 -5.40
N ARG A 89 -8.88 -38.67 -6.55
CA ARG A 89 -7.81 -38.67 -7.56
C ARG A 89 -7.63 -37.29 -8.22
N VAL A 90 -8.73 -36.55 -8.45
CA VAL A 90 -8.68 -35.19 -9.00
C VAL A 90 -8.01 -34.25 -8.01
N GLN A 91 -8.43 -34.27 -6.74
CA GLN A 91 -7.84 -33.42 -5.70
C GLN A 91 -6.36 -33.73 -5.46
N ALA A 92 -5.96 -35.01 -5.46
CA ALA A 92 -4.58 -35.43 -5.34
C ALA A 92 -3.72 -34.96 -6.53
N LEU A 93 -4.18 -35.17 -7.76
CA LEU A 93 -3.47 -34.74 -8.96
C LEU A 93 -3.36 -33.21 -9.06
N LEU A 94 -4.41 -32.49 -8.65
CA LEU A 94 -4.44 -31.02 -8.56
C LEU A 94 -3.33 -30.50 -7.62
N ALA A 95 -3.16 -31.12 -6.46
CA ALA A 95 -2.10 -30.75 -5.52
C ALA A 95 -0.70 -30.96 -6.12
N TYR A 96 -0.47 -32.09 -6.78
CA TYR A 96 0.82 -32.36 -7.44
C TYR A 96 1.11 -31.40 -8.61
N CYS A 97 0.09 -31.08 -9.42
CA CYS A 97 0.25 -30.11 -10.50
C CYS A 97 0.60 -28.72 -9.95
N THR A 98 -0.07 -28.28 -8.88
CA THR A 98 0.19 -26.97 -8.26
C THR A 98 1.62 -26.85 -7.75
N ILE A 99 2.14 -27.88 -7.05
CA ILE A 99 3.53 -27.95 -6.58
C ILE A 99 4.53 -27.77 -7.74
N ARG A 100 4.32 -28.50 -8.82
CA ARG A 100 5.25 -28.55 -9.96
C ARG A 100 5.19 -27.31 -10.85
N LEU A 101 4.02 -26.67 -10.98
CA LEU A 101 3.88 -25.45 -11.78
C LEU A 101 4.56 -24.24 -11.13
N LEU A 102 4.39 -24.08 -9.81
CA LEU A 102 4.89 -22.91 -9.07
C LEU A 102 6.41 -22.97 -8.82
N ASP A 103 6.88 -24.07 -8.24
CA ASP A 103 8.26 -24.18 -7.73
C ASP A 103 9.07 -25.29 -8.38
N GLY A 104 8.54 -25.91 -9.44
CA GLY A 104 9.28 -26.88 -10.24
C GLY A 104 10.36 -26.23 -11.11
N ASP A 105 11.44 -26.96 -11.35
CA ASP A 105 12.39 -26.64 -12.42
C ASP A 105 11.72 -26.79 -13.81
N LEU A 106 12.45 -26.45 -14.88
CA LEU A 106 11.96 -26.58 -16.26
C LEU A 106 11.43 -27.98 -16.58
N ARG A 107 12.03 -29.03 -16.00
CA ARG A 107 11.62 -30.43 -16.22
C ARG A 107 10.33 -30.76 -15.47
N GLN A 108 10.20 -30.34 -14.22
CA GLN A 108 9.00 -30.53 -13.41
C GLN A 108 7.80 -29.77 -14.00
N ARG A 109 8.02 -28.56 -14.51
CA ARG A 109 6.97 -27.80 -15.22
C ARG A 109 6.51 -28.53 -16.48
N HIS A 110 7.45 -29.03 -17.30
CA HIS A 110 7.09 -29.80 -18.49
C HIS A 110 6.26 -31.06 -18.15
N LYS A 111 6.60 -31.77 -17.07
CA LYS A 111 5.79 -32.90 -16.58
C LYS A 111 4.41 -32.44 -16.08
N ALA A 112 4.33 -31.32 -15.39
CA ALA A 112 3.05 -30.77 -14.94
C ALA A 112 2.13 -30.43 -16.11
N GLU A 113 2.66 -29.85 -17.19
CA GLU A 113 1.90 -29.58 -18.42
C GLU A 113 1.26 -30.84 -19.01
N GLN A 114 1.99 -31.96 -19.03
CA GLN A 114 1.44 -33.25 -19.47
C GLN A 114 0.32 -33.74 -18.54
N HIS A 115 0.48 -33.51 -17.24
CA HIS A 115 -0.50 -33.91 -16.23
C HIS A 115 -1.74 -33.00 -16.23
N LEU A 116 -1.66 -31.75 -16.67
CA LEU A 116 -2.82 -30.85 -16.76
C LEU A 116 -3.89 -31.39 -17.71
N GLN A 117 -3.49 -32.02 -18.82
CA GLN A 117 -4.44 -32.67 -19.73
C GLN A 117 -5.14 -33.86 -19.07
N ILE A 118 -4.41 -34.68 -18.31
CA ILE A 118 -5.00 -35.80 -17.57
C ILE A 118 -5.95 -35.28 -16.47
N LEU A 119 -5.52 -34.23 -15.75
CA LEU A 119 -6.33 -33.57 -14.74
C LEU A 119 -7.64 -33.04 -15.34
N HIS A 120 -7.59 -32.44 -16.53
CA HIS A 120 -8.78 -32.00 -17.26
C HIS A 120 -9.76 -33.14 -17.52
N ASP A 121 -9.27 -34.25 -18.06
CA ASP A 121 -10.10 -35.39 -18.43
C ASP A 121 -10.70 -36.05 -17.19
N TRP A 122 -9.92 -36.24 -16.12
CA TRP A 122 -10.42 -36.75 -14.83
C TRP A 122 -11.42 -35.80 -14.17
N THR A 123 -11.22 -34.50 -14.29
CA THR A 123 -12.16 -33.52 -13.73
C THR A 123 -13.51 -33.57 -14.45
N LYS A 124 -13.52 -33.81 -15.78
CA LYS A 124 -14.74 -34.07 -16.58
C LYS A 124 -15.43 -35.37 -16.22
N GLU A 125 -14.65 -36.44 -16.07
CA GLU A 125 -15.15 -37.73 -15.64
C GLU A 125 -15.83 -37.63 -14.27
N MET A 126 -15.17 -36.99 -13.30
CA MET A 126 -15.73 -36.72 -11.96
C MET A 126 -17.08 -35.99 -12.02
N MET A 127 -17.22 -34.98 -12.88
CA MET A 127 -18.49 -34.26 -13.02
C MET A 127 -19.59 -35.12 -13.65
N ASN A 128 -19.24 -35.95 -14.64
CA ASN A 128 -20.18 -36.88 -15.26
C ASN A 128 -20.63 -37.97 -14.29
N ASP A 129 -19.71 -38.56 -13.51
CA ASP A 129 -20.01 -39.53 -12.46
C ASP A 129 -20.97 -38.94 -11.42
N ALA A 130 -20.72 -37.69 -11.00
CA ALA A 130 -21.58 -37.00 -10.04
C ALA A 130 -22.99 -36.74 -10.61
N LEU A 131 -23.10 -36.40 -11.91
CA LEU A 131 -24.40 -36.22 -12.58
C LEU A 131 -25.18 -37.54 -12.67
N GLU A 132 -24.52 -38.63 -13.05
CA GLU A 132 -25.14 -39.96 -13.13
C GLU A 132 -25.60 -40.44 -11.75
N ALA A 133 -24.75 -40.30 -10.74
CA ALA A 133 -25.10 -40.66 -9.36
C ALA A 133 -26.22 -39.79 -8.78
N THR A 134 -26.31 -38.51 -9.17
CA THR A 134 -27.43 -37.64 -8.79
C THR A 134 -28.73 -38.18 -9.38
N ASN A 135 -28.74 -38.54 -10.66
CA ASN A 135 -29.92 -39.06 -11.34
C ASN A 135 -30.38 -40.43 -10.79
N ASN A 136 -29.44 -41.26 -10.35
CA ASN A 136 -29.72 -42.58 -9.79
C ASN A 136 -29.99 -42.56 -8.27
N GLY A 137 -29.90 -41.41 -7.61
CA GLY A 137 -30.07 -41.26 -6.15
C GLY A 137 -28.87 -41.75 -5.32
N ASP A 138 -27.78 -42.14 -5.97
CA ASP A 138 -26.58 -42.69 -5.34
C ASP A 138 -25.83 -41.64 -4.50
N MET A 139 -25.97 -40.34 -4.82
CA MET A 139 -25.43 -39.24 -4.00
C MET A 139 -25.98 -39.22 -2.56
N ILE A 140 -27.10 -39.90 -2.32
CA ILE A 140 -27.74 -40.06 -1.00
C ILE A 140 -27.54 -41.49 -0.51
N ILE A 141 -27.79 -42.49 -1.36
CA ILE A 141 -27.87 -43.89 -0.97
C ILE A 141 -26.49 -44.54 -0.80
N LYS A 142 -25.50 -44.13 -1.59
CA LYS A 142 -24.12 -44.66 -1.58
C LYS A 142 -23.12 -43.63 -1.05
N ASN A 143 -23.58 -42.70 -0.22
CA ASN A 143 -22.75 -41.64 0.33
C ASN A 143 -21.82 -42.17 1.42
N HIS A 144 -20.52 -42.11 1.17
CA HIS A 144 -19.48 -42.63 2.08
C HIS A 144 -19.41 -41.89 3.43
N LEU A 145 -19.96 -40.68 3.52
CA LEU A 145 -20.03 -39.89 4.77
C LEU A 145 -21.00 -40.47 5.80
N THR A 146 -21.81 -41.45 5.42
CA THR A 146 -22.72 -42.12 6.35
C THR A 146 -22.06 -43.27 7.13
N ASP A 147 -20.79 -43.60 6.85
CA ASP A 147 -19.95 -44.58 7.60
C ASP A 147 -20.52 -46.01 7.68
N VAL A 148 -21.34 -46.43 6.69
CA VAL A 148 -21.97 -47.75 6.68
C VAL A 148 -21.63 -48.57 5.42
N SER A 149 -21.33 -49.87 5.63
CA SER A 149 -20.79 -50.78 4.60
C SER A 149 -21.65 -50.93 3.32
N PRO A 150 -21.13 -50.66 2.11
CA PRO A 150 -21.92 -50.52 0.87
C PRO A 150 -22.69 -51.75 0.38
N GLN A 151 -22.43 -52.95 0.89
CA GLN A 151 -22.89 -54.22 0.29
C GLN A 151 -24.35 -54.59 0.56
N TYR A 152 -25.11 -53.85 1.39
CA TYR A 152 -26.47 -54.24 1.81
C TYR A 152 -27.50 -53.08 1.96
N PHE A 153 -27.38 -51.95 1.26
CA PHE A 153 -28.19 -50.75 1.56
C PHE A 153 -29.48 -50.55 0.74
N THR A 154 -30.54 -50.14 1.45
CA THR A 154 -31.81 -49.61 0.91
C THR A 154 -32.17 -48.33 1.68
N LEU A 155 -32.83 -47.35 1.04
CA LEU A 155 -33.24 -46.08 1.65
C LEU A 155 -33.96 -46.19 3.02
N PRO A 156 -34.82 -47.21 3.26
CA PRO A 156 -35.45 -47.42 4.58
C PRO A 156 -34.47 -47.71 5.73
N LEU A 157 -33.31 -48.31 5.47
CA LEU A 157 -32.29 -48.60 6.49
C LEU A 157 -31.54 -47.33 6.90
N LEU A 158 -31.24 -46.46 5.94
CA LEU A 158 -30.57 -45.16 6.20
C LEU A 158 -31.45 -44.25 7.05
N LEU A 159 -32.75 -44.19 6.75
CA LEU A 159 -33.74 -43.42 7.52
C LEU A 159 -33.96 -43.92 8.96
N GLY A 160 -33.46 -45.13 9.29
CA GLY A 160 -33.45 -45.66 10.65
C GLY A 160 -32.24 -45.25 11.48
N GLN A 161 -31.16 -44.78 10.85
CA GLN A 161 -29.90 -44.37 11.51
C GLN A 161 -29.64 -42.86 11.41
N PHE A 162 -30.05 -42.23 10.31
CA PHE A 162 -29.85 -40.82 10.02
C PHE A 162 -31.17 -40.13 9.72
N SER A 163 -31.29 -38.86 10.12
CA SER A 163 -32.44 -38.06 9.73
C SER A 163 -32.40 -37.79 8.20
N PRO A 164 -33.55 -37.55 7.55
CA PRO A 164 -33.58 -37.09 6.16
C PRO A 164 -32.70 -35.84 5.93
N GLU A 165 -32.61 -34.96 6.92
CA GLU A 165 -31.82 -33.72 6.85
C GLU A 165 -30.31 -33.96 6.91
N GLN A 166 -29.87 -34.99 7.62
CA GLN A 166 -28.47 -35.44 7.67
C GLN A 166 -28.04 -36.07 6.35
N LEU A 167 -28.89 -36.93 5.79
CA LEU A 167 -28.63 -37.56 4.49
C LEU A 167 -28.53 -36.52 3.36
N LEU A 168 -29.43 -35.54 3.35
CA LEU A 168 -29.39 -34.42 2.40
C LEU A 168 -28.16 -33.55 2.61
N TRP A 169 -27.73 -33.32 3.85
CA TRP A 169 -26.54 -32.53 4.14
C TRP A 169 -25.26 -33.23 3.67
N HIS A 170 -25.08 -34.53 3.97
CA HIS A 170 -23.94 -35.30 3.46
C HIS A 170 -23.92 -35.35 1.92
N SER A 171 -25.09 -35.49 1.30
CA SER A 171 -25.22 -35.46 -0.17
C SER A 171 -24.83 -34.09 -0.74
N TRP A 172 -25.22 -33.02 -0.06
CA TRP A 172 -24.82 -31.65 -0.40
C TRP A 172 -23.32 -31.44 -0.24
N VAL A 173 -22.69 -31.88 0.87
CA VAL A 173 -21.24 -31.76 1.10
C VAL A 173 -20.45 -32.40 -0.05
N LEU A 174 -20.85 -33.62 -0.44
CA LEU A 174 -20.22 -34.32 -1.56
C LEU A 174 -20.42 -33.58 -2.89
N SER A 175 -21.66 -33.14 -3.16
CA SER A 175 -22.00 -32.39 -4.38
C SER A 175 -21.25 -31.05 -4.48
N GLU A 176 -21.14 -30.32 -3.37
CA GLU A 176 -20.45 -29.04 -3.29
C GLU A 176 -18.94 -29.24 -3.42
N SER A 177 -18.36 -30.27 -2.79
CA SER A 177 -16.93 -30.61 -2.93
C SER A 177 -16.55 -30.90 -4.39
N VAL A 178 -17.40 -31.62 -5.13
CA VAL A 178 -17.25 -31.85 -6.59
C VAL A 178 -17.25 -30.53 -7.35
N ARG A 179 -18.24 -29.66 -7.11
CA ARG A 179 -18.38 -28.37 -7.81
C ARG A 179 -17.21 -27.42 -7.52
N ARG A 180 -16.78 -27.31 -6.26
CA ARG A 180 -15.64 -26.46 -5.88
C ARG A 180 -14.32 -27.00 -6.43
N THR A 181 -14.12 -28.32 -6.40
CA THR A 181 -12.93 -28.96 -7.00
C THR A 181 -12.88 -28.72 -8.51
N TRP A 182 -14.02 -28.80 -9.21
CA TRP A 182 -14.14 -28.44 -10.63
C TRP A 182 -13.67 -27.01 -10.89
N CYS A 183 -14.19 -26.04 -10.14
CA CYS A 183 -13.83 -24.62 -10.29
C CYS A 183 -12.33 -24.36 -10.09
N VAL A 184 -11.72 -24.93 -9.04
CA VAL A 184 -10.28 -24.76 -8.78
C VAL A 184 -9.44 -25.43 -9.87
N SER A 185 -9.80 -26.64 -10.28
CA SER A 185 -9.08 -27.39 -11.33
C SER A 185 -9.11 -26.66 -12.67
N MET A 186 -10.29 -26.23 -13.11
CA MET A 186 -10.46 -25.49 -14.37
C MET A 186 -9.82 -24.09 -14.30
N GLY A 187 -9.91 -23.42 -13.15
CA GLY A 187 -9.28 -22.12 -12.91
C GLY A 187 -7.76 -22.19 -12.95
N LEU A 188 -7.16 -23.21 -12.33
CA LEU A 188 -5.70 -23.44 -12.37
C LEU A 188 -5.22 -23.62 -13.81
N GLN A 189 -5.89 -24.48 -14.59
CA GLN A 189 -5.54 -24.76 -15.97
C GLN A 189 -5.68 -23.51 -16.86
N SER A 190 -6.81 -22.82 -16.77
CA SER A 190 -7.09 -21.61 -17.55
C SER A 190 -6.11 -20.48 -17.21
N GLY A 191 -5.81 -20.31 -15.92
CA GLY A 191 -4.86 -19.31 -15.44
C GLY A 191 -3.43 -19.59 -15.90
N TYR A 192 -3.02 -20.87 -15.93
CA TYR A 192 -1.71 -21.25 -16.44
C TYR A 192 -1.57 -21.01 -17.95
N GLU A 193 -2.55 -21.45 -18.75
CA GLU A 193 -2.53 -21.25 -20.21
C GLU A 193 -2.56 -19.76 -20.59
N LEU A 194 -3.30 -18.95 -19.85
CA LEU A 194 -3.36 -17.51 -20.03
C LEU A 194 -2.01 -16.82 -19.74
N LEU A 195 -1.24 -17.32 -18.76
CA LEU A 195 0.13 -16.84 -18.51
C LEU A 195 1.13 -17.31 -19.58
N LYS A 196 0.85 -18.44 -20.24
CA LYS A 196 1.74 -19.04 -21.24
C LYS A 196 1.51 -18.46 -22.64
N THR A 197 0.25 -18.22 -23.02
CA THR A 197 -0.14 -17.91 -24.41
C THR A 197 -0.96 -16.62 -24.56
N GLU A 198 -1.13 -15.85 -23.47
CA GLU A 198 -1.97 -14.63 -23.43
C GLU A 198 -3.45 -14.86 -23.80
N SER A 199 -3.87 -16.12 -23.93
CA SER A 199 -5.24 -16.57 -24.14
C SER A 199 -5.46 -17.89 -23.40
N GLY A 200 -6.71 -18.22 -23.06
CA GLY A 200 -7.01 -19.45 -22.34
C GLY A 200 -8.43 -19.94 -22.65
N PRO A 201 -8.69 -21.25 -22.52
CA PRO A 201 -10.03 -21.80 -22.69
C PRO A 201 -10.97 -21.32 -21.58
N CYS A 202 -12.21 -21.01 -21.93
CA CYS A 202 -13.29 -20.80 -20.97
C CYS A 202 -14.10 -22.09 -20.85
N TYR A 203 -14.11 -22.70 -19.66
CA TYR A 203 -14.80 -23.97 -19.41
C TYR A 203 -16.27 -23.81 -18.95
N GLY A 204 -16.80 -22.58 -19.00
CA GLY A 204 -18.18 -22.26 -18.65
C GLY A 204 -18.38 -21.93 -17.16
N THR A 205 -19.65 -21.83 -16.77
CA THR A 205 -20.09 -21.39 -15.44
C THR A 205 -20.73 -22.54 -14.67
N LEU A 206 -20.42 -22.66 -13.37
CA LEU A 206 -21.01 -23.65 -12.48
C LEU A 206 -21.58 -22.96 -11.24
N PRO A 207 -22.84 -23.20 -10.84
CA PRO A 207 -23.38 -22.61 -9.63
C PRO A 207 -22.70 -23.24 -8.40
N ILE A 208 -22.14 -22.42 -7.53
CA ILE A 208 -21.56 -22.83 -6.25
C ILE A 208 -22.38 -22.25 -5.11
N THR A 209 -22.35 -22.92 -3.95
CA THR A 209 -22.92 -22.31 -2.75
C THR A 209 -21.99 -21.19 -2.33
N THR A 210 -22.53 -19.99 -2.09
CA THR A 210 -21.75 -18.81 -1.74
C THR A 210 -21.79 -18.48 -0.25
N ARG A 211 -22.37 -19.32 0.60
CA ARG A 211 -22.65 -19.01 2.01
C ARG A 211 -21.58 -19.61 2.93
N LYS A 212 -20.90 -18.74 3.67
CA LYS A 212 -19.83 -19.09 4.63
C LYS A 212 -20.28 -20.11 5.66
N GLY A 213 -21.40 -19.83 6.34
CA GLY A 213 -21.90 -20.69 7.41
C GLY A 213 -22.32 -22.11 6.96
N LEU A 214 -22.59 -22.34 5.67
CA LEU A 214 -23.02 -23.66 5.19
C LEU A 214 -21.83 -24.59 4.87
N TRP A 215 -20.74 -24.03 4.33
CA TRP A 215 -19.51 -24.80 4.05
C TRP A 215 -18.67 -25.05 5.33
N GLU A 216 -18.79 -24.18 6.33
CA GLU A 216 -18.08 -24.32 7.61
C GLU A 216 -18.87 -25.13 8.66
N ALA A 217 -20.15 -25.42 8.41
CA ALA A 217 -21.03 -26.14 9.33
C ALA A 217 -20.50 -27.53 9.66
N ARG A 218 -20.47 -27.90 10.95
CA ARG A 218 -19.92 -29.19 11.40
C ARG A 218 -20.96 -30.29 11.56
N ASN A 219 -22.23 -29.92 11.52
CA ASN A 219 -23.37 -30.83 11.61
C ASN A 219 -24.60 -30.21 10.95
N ASP A 220 -25.67 -30.99 10.82
CA ASP A 220 -26.93 -30.57 10.21
C ASP A 220 -27.75 -29.59 11.08
N HIS A 221 -27.45 -29.47 12.38
CA HIS A 221 -28.12 -28.57 13.32
C HIS A 221 -27.52 -27.15 13.35
N ASP A 222 -26.29 -26.96 12.86
CA ASP A 222 -25.64 -25.65 12.72
C ASP A 222 -26.26 -24.79 11.58
N LYS A 223 -27.29 -25.29 10.89
CA LYS A 223 -28.02 -24.61 9.80
C LYS A 223 -28.84 -23.42 10.33
N VAL A 224 -28.22 -22.27 10.54
CA VAL A 224 -28.97 -21.02 10.78
C VAL A 224 -29.71 -20.64 9.49
N MET A 225 -31.04 -20.63 9.53
CA MET A 225 -31.92 -20.18 8.44
C MET A 225 -32.16 -18.66 8.49
N LEU A 226 -32.21 -18.07 7.28
CA LEU A 226 -32.88 -16.83 6.85
C LEU A 226 -32.37 -15.48 7.40
N ASP A 227 -31.28 -14.98 6.81
CA ASP A 227 -31.24 -13.78 5.95
C ASP A 227 -29.81 -13.67 5.36
N MET A 228 -29.64 -13.03 4.18
CA MET A 228 -28.32 -12.87 3.54
C MET A 228 -27.79 -11.45 3.78
N GLU A 229 -26.69 -11.32 4.52
CA GLU A 229 -25.85 -10.12 4.51
C GLU A 229 -24.53 -10.38 3.74
N PRO A 230 -23.85 -9.36 3.20
CA PRO A 230 -22.61 -9.55 2.41
C PRO A 230 -21.46 -10.18 3.18
N GLY A 231 -21.44 -10.03 4.51
CA GLY A 231 -20.48 -10.69 5.39
C GLY A 231 -20.64 -12.22 5.46
N ASP A 232 -21.76 -12.74 4.94
CA ASP A 232 -22.05 -14.18 4.90
C ASP A 232 -21.57 -14.86 3.63
N VAL A 233 -20.93 -14.12 2.70
CA VAL A 233 -20.38 -14.71 1.47
C VAL A 233 -19.04 -15.38 1.78
N ASP A 234 -18.92 -16.66 1.42
CA ASP A 234 -17.70 -17.41 1.66
C ASP A 234 -16.51 -16.90 0.82
N GLU A 235 -15.30 -17.06 1.36
CA GLU A 235 -14.06 -16.58 0.76
C GLU A 235 -13.83 -17.15 -0.65
N PHE A 236 -14.27 -18.39 -0.87
CA PHE A 236 -14.18 -19.06 -2.16
C PHE A 236 -15.06 -18.37 -3.22
N ALA A 237 -16.30 -18.06 -2.87
CA ALA A 237 -17.24 -17.35 -3.72
C ALA A 237 -16.78 -15.92 -3.99
N LEU A 238 -16.21 -15.23 -3.00
CA LEU A 238 -15.60 -13.91 -3.21
C LEU A 238 -14.44 -13.99 -4.22
N CYS A 239 -13.59 -15.03 -4.12
CA CYS A 239 -12.51 -15.25 -5.07
C CYS A 239 -13.03 -15.56 -6.48
N MET A 240 -14.02 -16.44 -6.62
CA MET A 240 -14.65 -16.78 -7.91
C MET A 240 -15.34 -15.56 -8.53
N MET A 241 -16.06 -14.75 -7.74
CA MET A 241 -16.66 -13.51 -8.19
C MET A 241 -15.59 -12.52 -8.66
N GLU A 242 -14.52 -12.33 -7.90
CA GLU A 242 -13.44 -11.41 -8.27
C GLU A 242 -12.74 -11.81 -9.59
N LEU A 243 -12.64 -13.11 -9.88
CA LEU A 243 -12.18 -13.62 -11.18
C LEU A 243 -13.16 -13.30 -12.32
N ASP A 244 -14.46 -13.38 -12.06
CA ASP A 244 -15.51 -13.17 -13.07
C ASP A 244 -15.77 -11.68 -13.37
N ILE A 245 -15.84 -10.82 -12.34
CA ILE A 245 -16.23 -9.41 -12.48
C ILE A 245 -15.06 -8.43 -12.33
N GLY A 246 -13.90 -8.87 -11.86
CA GLY A 246 -12.70 -8.05 -11.65
C GLY A 246 -12.73 -7.21 -10.37
N PRO A 247 -11.56 -6.73 -9.89
CA PRO A 247 -11.39 -6.09 -8.58
C PRO A 247 -12.21 -4.81 -8.45
N ASP A 248 -12.32 -4.01 -9.52
CA ASP A 248 -13.05 -2.73 -9.49
C ASP A 248 -14.57 -2.91 -9.36
N ARG A 249 -15.13 -3.98 -9.94
CA ARG A 249 -16.55 -4.32 -9.75
C ARG A 249 -16.76 -5.02 -8.43
N MET A 250 -15.80 -5.81 -7.97
CA MET A 250 -15.85 -6.45 -6.66
C MET A 250 -15.82 -5.42 -5.52
N ALA A 251 -14.98 -4.39 -5.62
CA ALA A 251 -14.93 -3.27 -4.69
C ALA A 251 -16.26 -2.53 -4.59
N ARG A 252 -16.89 -2.25 -5.75
CA ARG A 252 -18.24 -1.66 -5.80
C ARG A 252 -19.31 -2.58 -5.22
N TRP A 253 -19.28 -3.87 -5.53
CA TRP A 253 -20.23 -4.85 -4.99
C TRP A 253 -20.12 -4.96 -3.45
N ARG A 254 -18.89 -4.93 -2.91
CA ARG A 254 -18.66 -4.88 -1.45
C ARG A 254 -19.18 -3.59 -0.84
N PHE A 255 -19.00 -2.45 -1.52
CA PHE A 255 -19.46 -1.13 -1.07
C PHE A 255 -20.99 -0.96 -1.10
N GLU A 256 -21.66 -1.47 -2.13
CA GLU A 256 -23.10 -1.26 -2.35
C GLU A 256 -24.01 -2.11 -1.45
N ARG A 257 -23.55 -3.28 -0.99
CA ARG A 257 -24.38 -4.19 -0.19
C ARG A 257 -24.04 -4.19 1.30
N SER A 258 -22.83 -3.80 1.68
CA SER A 258 -22.42 -3.78 3.09
C SER A 258 -22.90 -2.46 3.69
N GLY A 259 -24.12 -2.44 4.22
CA GLY A 259 -24.42 -1.50 5.31
C GLY A 259 -23.38 -1.66 6.43
N PRO A 260 -23.16 -0.64 7.28
CA PRO A 260 -22.01 -0.59 8.18
C PRO A 260 -21.95 -1.81 9.10
N SER A 261 -20.92 -2.66 8.94
CA SER A 261 -20.68 -3.85 9.75
C SER A 261 -20.26 -3.48 11.18
N GLU A 262 -20.83 -4.13 12.19
CA GLU A 262 -20.57 -3.95 13.63
C GLU A 262 -19.19 -4.44 14.13
N GLN A 263 -18.16 -4.50 13.27
CA GLN A 263 -16.78 -4.37 13.75
C GLN A 263 -16.16 -3.12 13.10
N PRO A 264 -15.90 -2.05 13.88
CA PRO A 264 -15.33 -0.84 13.32
C PRO A 264 -13.97 -1.17 12.71
N ILE A 265 -13.75 -0.77 11.46
CA ILE A 265 -12.40 -0.73 10.88
C ILE A 265 -11.59 0.17 11.82
N MET A 266 -10.58 -0.40 12.47
CA MET A 266 -9.77 0.36 13.42
C MET A 266 -8.59 1.00 12.67
N ALA A 267 -8.40 2.29 12.89
CA ALA A 267 -7.26 3.03 12.42
C ALA A 267 -6.00 2.68 13.24
N ARG A 268 -4.86 2.79 12.54
CA ARG A 268 -3.52 2.76 13.12
C ARG A 268 -2.95 4.18 13.15
N GLN A 269 -2.19 4.52 14.19
CA GLN A 269 -1.52 5.82 14.30
C GLN A 269 -0.24 5.75 15.13
N LEU A 270 0.57 6.80 15.05
CA LEU A 270 1.57 7.09 16.06
C LEU A 270 1.22 8.38 16.81
N ILE A 271 1.51 8.36 18.11
CA ILE A 271 1.33 9.50 18.99
C ILE A 271 2.64 9.85 19.69
N LEU A 272 2.79 11.13 20.04
CA LEU A 272 3.72 11.64 21.03
C LEU A 272 2.99 11.77 22.37
N ASP A 273 3.50 11.11 23.40
CA ASP A 273 3.00 11.22 24.78
C ASP A 273 3.68 12.34 25.58
N ASP A 274 4.85 12.79 25.14
CA ASP A 274 5.58 13.95 25.62
C ASP A 274 6.57 14.46 24.55
N GLN A 275 7.47 15.39 24.91
CA GLN A 275 8.50 15.96 24.02
C GLN A 275 9.92 15.65 24.51
N GLN A 276 10.19 14.41 24.96
CA GLN A 276 11.52 13.95 25.40
C GLN A 276 12.35 13.26 24.29
N GLY A 277 11.93 13.40 23.04
CA GLY A 277 12.57 12.83 21.86
C GLY A 277 11.81 11.63 21.30
N PHE A 278 11.75 11.53 19.97
CA PHE A 278 10.96 10.52 19.24
C PHE A 278 11.27 9.05 19.61
N GLU A 279 12.48 8.73 20.09
CA GLU A 279 12.82 7.36 20.52
C GLU A 279 11.96 6.90 21.70
N LYS A 280 11.75 7.80 22.67
CA LYS A 280 11.02 7.52 23.91
C LYS A 280 9.54 7.83 23.76
N SER A 281 9.23 8.96 23.13
CA SER A 281 7.89 9.54 23.18
C SER A 281 6.95 9.01 22.09
N LEU A 282 7.50 8.50 20.97
CA LEU A 282 6.69 8.03 19.86
C LEU A 282 6.16 6.61 20.14
N LYS A 283 4.84 6.47 20.20
CA LYS A 283 4.12 5.21 20.49
C LYS A 283 3.19 4.85 19.35
N TYR A 284 3.16 3.57 19.00
CA TYR A 284 2.34 3.02 17.92
C TYR A 284 1.04 2.43 18.49
N GLU A 285 -0.09 2.77 17.89
CA GLU A 285 -1.43 2.30 18.28
C GLU A 285 -2.13 1.66 17.09
N THR A 286 -2.75 0.49 17.29
CA THR A 286 -3.38 -0.31 16.22
C THR A 286 -4.90 -0.34 16.23
N ASN A 287 -5.53 0.16 17.31
CA ASN A 287 -6.95 0.00 17.56
C ASN A 287 -7.61 1.36 17.87
N VAL A 288 -7.53 2.30 16.92
CA VAL A 288 -8.13 3.64 17.07
C VAL A 288 -9.47 3.67 16.33
N PRO A 289 -10.59 4.00 16.98
CA PRO A 289 -11.88 4.12 16.30
C PRO A 289 -11.82 5.16 15.17
N ILE A 290 -12.31 4.80 13.99
CA ILE A 290 -12.53 5.75 12.90
C ILE A 290 -13.87 6.47 13.17
N PRO A 291 -13.90 7.81 13.20
CA PRO A 291 -15.15 8.55 13.37
C PRO A 291 -16.14 8.21 12.26
N SER A 292 -17.38 7.92 12.66
CA SER A 292 -18.50 7.77 11.74
C SER A 292 -18.89 9.12 11.13
N HIS A 293 -19.65 9.08 10.03
CA HIS A 293 -20.12 10.29 9.34
C HIS A 293 -20.89 11.24 10.28
N ASP A 294 -21.67 10.70 11.22
CA ASP A 294 -22.49 11.49 12.15
C ASP A 294 -21.66 12.16 13.27
N GLU A 295 -20.42 11.72 13.47
CA GLU A 295 -19.48 12.32 14.41
C GLU A 295 -18.66 13.48 13.80
N LEU A 296 -18.79 13.72 12.48
CA LEU A 296 -18.09 14.81 11.81
C LEU A 296 -18.75 16.16 12.09
N GLY A 297 -17.94 17.16 12.42
CA GLY A 297 -18.37 18.55 12.48
C GLY A 297 -18.80 19.07 11.09
N PRO A 298 -19.54 20.19 11.01
CA PRO A 298 -20.08 20.68 9.74
C PRO A 298 -19.02 20.97 8.67
N ARG A 299 -17.79 21.32 9.07
CA ARG A 299 -16.66 21.64 8.17
C ARG A 299 -15.54 20.61 8.22
N ASP A 300 -15.80 19.45 8.81
CA ASP A 300 -14.83 18.39 8.95
C ASP A 300 -14.78 17.52 7.69
N VAL A 301 -13.61 16.99 7.40
CA VAL A 301 -13.35 16.06 6.30
C VAL A 301 -12.59 14.88 6.87
N LEU A 302 -13.18 13.69 6.76
CA LEU A 302 -12.50 12.44 7.08
C LEU A 302 -11.64 12.03 5.88
N VAL A 303 -10.34 11.87 6.13
CA VAL A 303 -9.35 11.51 5.12
C VAL A 303 -8.67 10.21 5.52
N LYS A 304 -8.67 9.24 4.60
CA LYS A 304 -7.78 8.09 4.62
C LYS A 304 -6.42 8.50 4.06
N LEU A 305 -5.40 8.49 4.91
CA LEU A 305 -4.04 8.90 4.56
C LEU A 305 -3.27 7.72 3.96
N HIS A 306 -2.65 7.98 2.81
CA HIS A 306 -1.86 6.99 2.06
C HIS A 306 -0.36 7.19 2.25
N ALA A 307 0.06 8.44 2.46
CA ALA A 307 1.46 8.78 2.68
C ALA A 307 1.62 10.04 3.54
N ALA A 308 2.73 10.11 4.27
CA ALA A 308 3.20 11.31 4.96
C ALA A 308 4.69 11.54 4.68
N SER A 309 5.20 12.71 5.05
CA SER A 309 6.64 12.98 4.97
C SER A 309 7.15 13.80 6.15
N LEU A 310 8.42 13.61 6.50
CA LEU A 310 9.04 14.29 7.63
C LEU A 310 9.66 15.63 7.24
N ASN A 311 9.61 16.58 8.16
CA ASN A 311 10.27 17.88 8.13
C ASN A 311 11.19 18.02 9.34
N TYR A 312 12.19 18.90 9.25
CA TYR A 312 13.07 19.16 10.40
C TYR A 312 12.31 19.64 11.65
N ARG A 313 11.18 20.36 11.46
CA ARG A 313 10.31 20.77 12.57
C ARG A 313 9.80 19.59 13.39
N ASP A 314 9.61 18.41 12.79
CA ASP A 314 9.09 17.24 13.49
C ASP A 314 10.11 16.70 14.51
N LEU A 315 11.42 16.84 14.22
CA LEU A 315 12.48 16.53 15.19
C LEU A 315 12.45 17.50 16.37
N VAL A 316 12.27 18.79 16.10
CA VAL A 316 12.21 19.83 17.13
C VAL A 316 10.98 19.62 18.02
N ILE A 317 9.80 19.43 17.41
CA ILE A 317 8.54 19.17 18.13
C ILE A 317 8.68 17.93 19.02
N ALA A 318 9.26 16.85 18.51
CA ALA A 318 9.42 15.64 19.31
C ALA A 318 10.42 15.78 20.47
N ALA A 319 11.37 16.72 20.40
CA ALA A 319 12.49 16.83 21.34
C ALA A 319 12.42 18.04 22.29
N SER A 320 11.63 19.07 21.99
CA SER A 320 11.53 20.27 22.82
C SER A 320 10.23 21.06 22.57
N ALA A 321 9.87 21.90 23.53
CA ALA A 321 8.77 22.86 23.41
C ALA A 321 9.18 24.18 22.74
N GLN A 322 10.24 24.20 21.91
CA GLN A 322 10.72 25.42 21.24
C GLN A 322 9.64 26.09 20.39
N PHE A 323 8.78 25.29 19.74
CA PHE A 323 7.63 25.77 18.96
C PHE A 323 6.33 25.84 19.77
N GLY A 324 6.39 25.60 21.07
CA GLY A 324 5.25 25.44 21.96
C GLY A 324 5.12 24.00 22.49
N PRO A 325 4.40 23.81 23.62
CA PRO A 325 4.13 22.48 24.15
C PRO A 325 3.07 21.77 23.32
N ILE A 326 3.21 20.45 23.15
CA ILE A 326 2.10 19.61 22.66
C ILE A 326 1.07 19.40 23.78
N THR A 327 -0.16 19.03 23.41
CA THR A 327 -1.14 18.42 24.32
C THR A 327 -1.17 16.91 24.08
N PRO A 328 -0.54 16.09 24.92
CA PRO A 328 -0.53 14.64 24.73
C PRO A 328 -1.88 13.98 25.03
N PRO A 329 -2.24 12.87 24.35
CA PRO A 329 -1.52 12.28 23.23
C PRO A 329 -1.71 13.08 21.92
N MET A 330 -0.61 13.37 21.23
CA MET A 330 -0.60 14.17 19.99
C MET A 330 -0.16 13.32 18.80
N VAL A 331 -0.93 13.28 17.72
CA VAL A 331 -0.46 12.69 16.45
C VAL A 331 0.48 13.70 15.78
N PRO A 332 1.75 13.37 15.49
CA PRO A 332 2.71 14.30 14.91
C PRO A 332 2.61 14.39 13.37
N LEU A 333 3.49 15.19 12.78
CA LEU A 333 3.64 15.51 11.34
C LEU A 333 2.51 16.34 10.75
N CYS A 334 2.85 17.22 9.83
CA CYS A 334 1.88 18.04 9.09
C CYS A 334 1.76 17.70 7.61
N ASP A 335 2.69 16.93 7.04
CA ASP A 335 2.67 16.61 5.62
C ASP A 335 1.98 15.28 5.39
N GLY A 336 0.87 15.29 4.66
CA GLY A 336 0.11 14.09 4.33
C GLY A 336 -0.56 14.20 2.96
N SER A 337 -0.77 13.05 2.34
CA SER A 337 -1.64 12.88 1.18
C SER A 337 -2.58 11.70 1.37
N GLY A 338 -3.80 11.83 0.90
CA GLY A 338 -4.87 10.88 1.16
C GLY A 338 -6.07 11.02 0.25
N SER A 339 -7.07 10.18 0.48
CA SER A 339 -8.38 10.25 -0.17
C SER A 339 -9.47 10.59 0.85
N VAL A 340 -10.42 11.42 0.44
CA VAL A 340 -11.59 11.76 1.25
C VAL A 340 -12.51 10.54 1.38
N GLU A 341 -12.92 10.22 2.60
CA GLU A 341 -13.88 9.13 2.91
C GLU A 341 -15.25 9.65 3.35
N ALA A 342 -15.31 10.81 4.00
CA ALA A 342 -16.56 11.44 4.39
C ALA A 342 -16.36 12.94 4.58
N VAL A 343 -17.45 13.70 4.47
CA VAL A 343 -17.45 15.16 4.60
C VAL A 343 -18.60 15.63 5.48
N GLY A 344 -18.35 16.67 6.26
CA GLY A 344 -19.34 17.34 7.07
C GLY A 344 -20.39 18.07 6.23
N SER A 345 -21.54 18.35 6.84
CA SER A 345 -22.73 18.88 6.15
C SER A 345 -22.58 20.24 5.47
N SER A 346 -21.56 21.03 5.83
CA SER A 346 -21.27 22.35 5.26
C SER A 346 -20.08 22.37 4.30
N VAL A 347 -19.38 21.25 4.14
CA VAL A 347 -18.25 21.13 3.20
C VAL A 347 -18.78 21.10 1.76
N LYS A 348 -18.18 21.91 0.89
CA LYS A 348 -18.57 22.03 -0.53
C LYS A 348 -17.46 21.76 -1.52
N ASP A 349 -16.21 21.98 -1.10
CA ASP A 349 -15.04 21.90 -1.97
C ASP A 349 -14.49 20.47 -2.12
N TYR A 350 -15.01 19.52 -1.34
CA TYR A 350 -14.57 18.14 -1.29
C TYR A 350 -15.75 17.16 -1.33
N LYS A 351 -15.52 15.99 -1.91
CA LYS A 351 -16.44 14.84 -1.91
C LYS A 351 -15.67 13.52 -1.74
N LEU A 352 -16.41 12.45 -1.42
CA LEU A 352 -15.88 11.08 -1.34
C LEU A 352 -15.01 10.74 -2.56
N GLY A 353 -13.81 10.22 -2.30
CA GLY A 353 -12.84 9.79 -3.31
C GLY A 353 -11.90 10.89 -3.82
N ASP A 354 -12.13 12.16 -3.47
CA ASP A 354 -11.22 13.24 -3.85
C ASP A 354 -9.83 13.02 -3.25
N ARG A 355 -8.80 13.30 -4.04
CA ARG A 355 -7.39 13.20 -3.61
C ARG A 355 -7.00 14.53 -2.96
N VAL A 356 -6.47 14.47 -1.75
CA VAL A 356 -6.13 15.68 -0.97
C VAL A 356 -4.71 15.61 -0.42
N ILE A 357 -4.13 16.79 -0.22
CA ILE A 357 -2.89 17.03 0.51
C ILE A 357 -3.17 18.03 1.64
N THR A 358 -2.46 17.89 2.75
CA THR A 358 -2.67 18.75 3.91
C THR A 358 -2.06 20.14 3.71
N PHE A 359 -2.71 21.15 4.28
CA PHE A 359 -2.18 22.50 4.50
C PHE A 359 -1.95 22.70 6.01
N PRO A 360 -0.71 22.94 6.47
CA PRO A 360 -0.41 22.87 7.90
C PRO A 360 -0.99 23.97 8.80
N ALA A 361 -1.51 25.08 8.25
CA ALA A 361 -1.97 26.25 9.02
C ALA A 361 -3.46 26.59 8.77
N PRO A 362 -4.40 25.67 9.07
CA PRO A 362 -5.82 25.85 8.75
C PRO A 362 -6.46 27.08 9.38
N ASP A 363 -6.07 27.44 10.61
CA ASP A 363 -6.68 28.56 11.34
C ASP A 363 -6.33 29.91 10.68
N VAL A 364 -5.14 30.02 10.07
CA VAL A 364 -4.75 31.21 9.30
C VAL A 364 -5.71 31.45 8.14
N VAL A 365 -6.15 30.38 7.46
CA VAL A 365 -7.11 30.47 6.36
C VAL A 365 -8.48 30.92 6.87
N VAL A 366 -8.93 30.37 8.00
CA VAL A 366 -10.24 30.68 8.58
C VAL A 366 -10.29 32.11 9.11
N GLU A 367 -9.25 32.55 9.81
CA GLU A 367 -9.21 33.85 10.48
C GLU A 367 -8.82 35.00 9.54
N ARG A 368 -7.87 34.75 8.62
CA ARG A 368 -7.22 35.79 7.82
C ARG A 368 -7.33 35.60 6.31
N GLY A 369 -7.87 34.47 5.85
CA GLY A 369 -8.11 34.16 4.45
C GLY A 369 -6.99 33.35 3.77
N SER A 370 -7.30 32.77 2.60
CA SER A 370 -6.40 31.85 1.87
C SER A 370 -5.12 32.49 1.31
N ASP A 371 -5.06 33.83 1.22
CA ASP A 371 -3.88 34.59 0.80
C ASP A 371 -3.00 35.05 1.97
N ALA A 372 -3.41 34.80 3.21
CA ALA A 372 -2.68 35.29 4.37
C ALA A 372 -1.35 34.56 4.57
N ASP A 373 -0.33 35.33 4.96
CA ASP A 373 0.96 34.81 5.37
C ASP A 373 0.88 34.09 6.73
N VAL A 374 1.67 33.02 6.85
CA VAL A 374 1.88 32.29 8.10
C VAL A 374 3.04 32.92 8.86
N ASN A 375 2.82 33.20 10.14
CA ASN A 375 3.76 33.86 11.05
C ASN A 375 4.18 32.92 12.19
N MET A 376 5.26 33.28 12.89
CA MET A 376 5.76 32.50 14.03
C MET A 376 4.73 32.32 15.15
N SER A 377 3.80 33.27 15.32
CA SER A 377 2.72 33.19 16.30
C SER A 377 1.68 32.10 15.98
N ASP A 378 1.57 31.68 14.72
CA ASP A 378 0.61 30.66 14.29
C ASP A 378 1.15 29.24 14.49
N VAL A 379 2.48 29.09 14.59
CA VAL A 379 3.16 27.79 14.68
C VAL A 379 2.59 26.88 15.77
N PRO A 380 2.30 27.36 17.00
CA PRO A 380 1.73 26.51 18.04
C PRO A 380 0.37 25.89 17.70
N ALA A 381 -0.43 26.52 16.83
CA ALA A 381 -1.75 26.02 16.42
C ALA A 381 -1.69 25.08 15.20
N MET A 382 -0.56 25.06 14.49
CA MET A 382 -0.41 24.28 13.25
C MET A 382 -0.58 22.77 13.45
N LEU A 383 -0.93 22.12 12.35
CA LEU A 383 -1.05 20.67 12.25
C LEU A 383 0.23 19.96 12.71
N GLY A 384 0.07 18.86 13.45
CA GLY A 384 1.15 18.06 14.01
C GLY A 384 1.81 18.67 15.25
N LEU A 385 1.25 19.76 15.80
CA LEU A 385 1.69 20.40 17.05
C LEU A 385 0.48 20.83 17.90
N GLY A 386 -0.34 21.75 17.40
CA GLY A 386 -1.55 22.23 18.08
C GLY A 386 -2.77 21.35 17.80
N THR A 387 -2.84 20.83 16.57
CA THR A 387 -3.90 19.93 16.10
C THR A 387 -3.32 18.61 15.62
N LYS A 388 -4.10 17.52 15.70
CA LYS A 388 -3.67 16.16 15.37
C LYS A 388 -3.18 16.05 13.92
N GLY A 389 -1.95 15.58 13.76
CA GLY A 389 -1.22 15.49 12.51
C GLY A 389 -1.59 14.34 11.58
N THR A 390 -0.59 13.91 10.82
CA THR A 390 -0.73 13.04 9.63
C THR A 390 -0.09 11.68 9.80
N LEU A 391 0.60 11.39 10.91
CA LEU A 391 1.20 10.08 11.16
C LEU A 391 0.16 9.05 11.66
N ARG A 392 -0.89 8.84 10.85
CA ARG A 392 -2.06 7.99 11.12
C ARG A 392 -2.73 7.55 9.82
N THR A 393 -3.43 6.43 9.83
CA THR A 393 -4.19 5.91 8.67
C THR A 393 -5.45 6.70 8.34
N HIS A 394 -6.14 7.23 9.35
CA HIS A 394 -7.36 8.02 9.17
C HIS A 394 -7.31 9.26 10.03
N GLY A 395 -7.73 10.39 9.47
CA GLY A 395 -7.76 11.65 10.19
C GLY A 395 -8.93 12.52 9.81
N VAL A 396 -9.55 13.13 10.81
CA VAL A 396 -10.47 14.25 10.62
C VAL A 396 -9.67 15.54 10.56
N PHE A 397 -9.93 16.33 9.53
CA PHE A 397 -9.31 17.61 9.25
C PHE A 397 -10.40 18.65 8.99
N SER A 398 -10.18 19.91 9.37
CA SER A 398 -10.99 21.01 8.84
C SER A 398 -10.81 21.08 7.32
N GLU A 399 -11.85 21.44 6.56
CA GLU A 399 -11.75 21.69 5.11
C GLU A 399 -10.63 22.70 4.78
N SER A 400 -10.35 23.66 5.67
CA SER A 400 -9.27 24.64 5.50
C SER A 400 -7.85 24.06 5.67
N ALA A 401 -7.74 22.85 6.23
CA ALA A 401 -6.49 22.12 6.38
C ALA A 401 -6.15 21.27 5.15
N LEU A 402 -6.91 21.38 4.07
CA LEU A 402 -6.76 20.55 2.87
C LEU A 402 -6.60 21.43 1.62
N VAL A 403 -5.98 20.85 0.60
CA VAL A 403 -5.93 21.30 -0.79
C VAL A 403 -6.07 20.05 -1.67
N HIS A 404 -6.67 20.18 -2.85
CA HIS A 404 -6.70 19.09 -3.82
C HIS A 404 -5.28 18.67 -4.22
N ALA A 405 -5.01 17.37 -4.23
CA ALA A 405 -3.73 16.82 -4.64
C ALA A 405 -3.54 16.94 -6.16
N PRO A 406 -2.31 17.11 -6.67
CA PRO A 406 -2.07 17.03 -8.11
C PRO A 406 -2.45 15.65 -8.65
N GLU A 407 -3.21 15.59 -9.73
CA GLU A 407 -3.63 14.32 -10.34
C GLU A 407 -2.43 13.55 -10.89
N SER A 408 -1.41 14.28 -11.35
CA SER A 408 -0.23 13.70 -11.97
C SER A 408 0.70 12.98 -11.00
N LEU A 409 0.54 13.11 -9.68
CA LEU A 409 1.46 12.55 -8.68
C LEU A 409 0.92 11.28 -8.04
N ASP A 410 1.82 10.40 -7.60
CA ASP A 410 1.49 9.36 -6.63
C ASP A 410 1.39 9.94 -5.20
N TRP A 411 0.92 9.13 -4.24
CA TRP A 411 0.75 9.55 -2.85
C TRP A 411 2.08 9.94 -2.18
N LEU A 412 3.16 9.21 -2.42
CA LEU A 412 4.46 9.51 -1.81
C LEU A 412 5.01 10.86 -2.29
N GLN A 413 4.88 11.14 -3.60
CA GLN A 413 5.24 12.41 -4.21
C GLN A 413 4.38 13.55 -3.66
N ALA A 414 3.06 13.38 -3.64
CA ALA A 414 2.11 14.39 -3.16
C ALA A 414 2.34 14.73 -1.68
N ALA A 415 2.67 13.73 -0.84
CA ALA A 415 2.97 13.94 0.57
C ALA A 415 4.25 14.76 0.82
N THR A 416 5.08 15.05 -0.19
CA THR A 416 6.26 15.92 -0.01
C THR A 416 5.97 17.41 -0.11
N LEU A 417 4.79 17.78 -0.63
CA LEU A 417 4.44 19.15 -0.99
C LEU A 417 4.12 20.09 0.20
N PRO A 418 3.38 19.66 1.25
CA PRO A 418 2.71 20.55 2.23
C PRO A 418 3.57 21.61 2.93
N VAL A 419 4.82 21.29 3.26
CA VAL A 419 5.75 22.27 3.82
C VAL A 419 6.83 22.63 2.82
N THR A 420 7.45 21.64 2.21
CA THR A 420 8.70 21.83 1.48
C THR A 420 8.51 22.54 0.14
N TRP A 421 7.57 22.09 -0.68
CA TRP A 421 7.41 22.64 -2.03
C TRP A 421 6.70 23.98 -2.02
N ILE A 422 5.73 24.17 -1.12
CA ILE A 422 5.10 25.48 -0.95
C ILE A 422 6.09 26.54 -0.46
N THR A 423 7.06 26.16 0.38
CA THR A 423 8.15 27.07 0.81
C THR A 423 9.04 27.44 -0.39
N ALA A 424 9.42 26.46 -1.22
CA ALA A 424 10.18 26.71 -2.44
C ALA A 424 9.41 27.61 -3.43
N TRP A 425 8.10 27.41 -3.56
CA TRP A 425 7.22 28.23 -4.38
C TRP A 425 7.16 29.68 -3.88
N ASN A 426 6.96 29.89 -2.57
CA ASN A 426 6.97 31.23 -1.98
C ASN A 426 8.33 31.92 -2.17
N ALA A 427 9.45 31.20 -2.03
CA ALA A 427 10.78 31.73 -2.30
C ALA A 427 10.88 32.30 -3.73
N LEU A 428 10.44 31.53 -4.72
CA LEU A 428 10.54 31.88 -6.14
C LEU A 428 9.47 32.88 -6.59
N SER A 429 8.39 33.06 -5.83
CA SER A 429 7.30 33.99 -6.15
C SER A 429 7.72 35.47 -6.14
N GLU A 430 8.86 35.79 -5.52
CA GLU A 430 9.48 37.13 -5.53
C GLU A 430 10.11 37.49 -6.89
N LEU A 431 10.29 36.51 -7.79
CA LEU A 431 10.85 36.76 -9.10
C LEU A 431 9.83 37.48 -10.00
N GLY A 432 10.25 38.62 -10.55
CA GLY A 432 9.51 39.31 -11.60
C GLY A 432 9.39 38.47 -12.88
N LYS A 433 8.38 38.75 -13.71
CA LYS A 433 8.18 38.05 -15.01
C LYS A 433 9.40 38.19 -15.93
N ASP A 434 10.09 39.32 -15.86
CA ASP A 434 11.33 39.61 -16.57
C ASP A 434 12.55 38.87 -16.03
N GLN A 435 12.45 38.27 -14.84
CA GLN A 435 13.47 37.43 -14.21
C GLN A 435 13.24 35.93 -14.47
N ILE A 436 12.26 35.56 -15.29
CA ILE A 436 12.08 34.16 -15.70
C ILE A 436 12.93 33.91 -16.95
N GLY A 437 13.91 33.01 -16.82
CA GLY A 437 14.76 32.58 -17.92
C GLY A 437 16.21 32.31 -17.50
N PRO A 438 17.06 31.86 -18.45
CA PRO A 438 18.42 31.39 -18.14
C PRO A 438 19.38 32.51 -17.73
N HIS A 439 19.00 33.78 -17.93
CA HIS A 439 19.75 34.95 -17.46
C HIS A 439 19.66 35.15 -15.95
N THR A 440 18.68 34.55 -15.29
CA THR A 440 18.50 34.63 -13.83
C THR A 440 19.20 33.46 -13.16
N TRP A 441 20.09 33.80 -12.23
CA TRP A 441 20.96 32.86 -11.53
C TRP A 441 20.52 32.69 -10.08
N ILE A 442 20.25 31.45 -9.69
CA ILE A 442 19.85 31.09 -8.32
C ILE A 442 20.88 30.16 -7.69
N LEU A 443 21.21 30.43 -6.42
CA LEU A 443 21.99 29.54 -5.59
C LEU A 443 21.08 28.80 -4.61
N VAL A 444 21.13 27.47 -4.61
CA VAL A 444 20.45 26.62 -3.62
C VAL A 444 21.47 25.86 -2.77
N GLN A 445 21.21 25.74 -1.47
CA GLN A 445 22.18 25.15 -0.55
C GLN A 445 21.78 23.73 -0.12
N GLY A 446 22.69 22.77 -0.28
CA GLY A 446 22.50 21.40 0.21
C GLY A 446 21.51 20.55 -0.58
N THR A 447 21.16 19.40 0.00
CA THR A 447 20.28 18.38 -0.61
C THR A 447 19.04 18.08 0.22
N GLY A 448 18.62 19.02 1.07
CA GLY A 448 17.38 18.90 1.84
C GLY A 448 16.15 19.13 0.96
N GLY A 449 14.97 18.88 1.53
CA GLY A 449 13.70 19.00 0.81
C GLY A 449 13.54 20.34 0.08
N VAL A 450 13.66 21.47 0.79
CA VAL A 450 13.41 22.81 0.22
C VAL A 450 14.41 23.13 -0.89
N SER A 451 15.69 22.77 -0.71
CA SER A 451 16.74 23.00 -1.71
C SER A 451 16.47 22.22 -2.99
N VAL A 452 16.07 20.96 -2.88
CA VAL A 452 15.76 20.12 -4.05
C VAL A 452 14.47 20.55 -4.72
N ALA A 453 13.42 20.91 -3.97
CA ALA A 453 12.19 21.45 -4.52
C ALA A 453 12.43 22.77 -5.27
N THR A 454 13.22 23.68 -4.68
CA THR A 454 13.63 24.95 -5.31
C THR A 454 14.41 24.69 -6.58
N LEU A 455 15.36 23.75 -6.58
CA LEU A 455 16.12 23.36 -7.76
C LEU A 455 15.19 22.92 -8.90
N GLN A 456 14.28 21.99 -8.64
CA GLN A 456 13.37 21.47 -9.65
C GLN A 456 12.42 22.56 -10.19
N LEU A 457 11.86 23.40 -9.31
CA LEU A 457 10.99 24.50 -9.71
C LEU A 457 11.74 25.56 -10.51
N ALA A 458 12.89 26.03 -10.04
CA ALA A 458 13.70 27.03 -10.74
C ALA A 458 14.19 26.51 -12.10
N SER A 459 14.61 25.25 -12.18
CA SER A 459 14.97 24.62 -13.46
C SER A 459 13.78 24.57 -14.41
N SER A 460 12.56 24.29 -13.92
CA SER A 460 11.35 24.28 -14.73
C SER A 460 10.93 25.66 -15.24
N PHE A 461 11.31 26.72 -14.53
CA PHE A 461 11.18 28.12 -14.97
C PHE A 461 12.28 28.52 -15.97
N GLY A 462 13.25 27.64 -16.25
CA GLY A 462 14.34 27.87 -17.19
C GLY A 462 15.52 28.65 -16.61
N LEU A 463 15.66 28.72 -15.29
CA LEU A 463 16.70 29.49 -14.60
C LEU A 463 18.03 28.73 -14.56
N SER A 464 19.12 29.48 -14.41
CA SER A 464 20.45 28.92 -14.18
C SER A 464 20.62 28.64 -12.68
N VAL A 465 20.62 27.37 -12.28
CA VAL A 465 20.69 26.99 -10.86
C VAL A 465 22.06 26.44 -10.52
N VAL A 466 22.71 27.04 -9.53
CA VAL A 466 23.91 26.50 -8.90
C VAL A 466 23.51 25.90 -7.57
N ALA A 467 23.90 24.65 -7.34
CA ALA A 467 23.62 23.96 -6.08
C ALA A 467 24.90 23.73 -5.27
N THR A 468 24.85 23.84 -3.95
CA THR A 468 25.97 23.39 -3.10
C THR A 468 25.67 22.03 -2.48
N THR A 469 26.70 21.21 -2.28
CA THR A 469 26.59 19.91 -1.61
C THR A 469 27.91 19.50 -0.96
N SER A 470 27.91 18.35 -0.30
CA SER A 470 29.03 17.84 0.50
C SER A 470 29.65 16.53 0.01
N SER A 471 29.12 15.97 -1.09
CA SER A 471 29.67 14.76 -1.71
C SER A 471 29.43 14.73 -3.22
N GLN A 472 30.32 14.03 -3.93
CA GLN A 472 30.21 13.87 -5.38
C GLN A 472 28.94 13.13 -5.82
N GLU A 473 28.56 12.08 -5.09
CA GLU A 473 27.32 11.32 -5.37
C GLU A 473 26.08 12.22 -5.36
N LYS A 474 25.98 13.09 -4.35
CA LYS A 474 24.91 14.08 -4.25
C LYS A 474 25.00 15.11 -5.37
N ALA A 475 26.20 15.50 -5.77
CA ALA A 475 26.41 16.44 -6.87
C ALA A 475 25.88 15.90 -8.20
N ASP A 476 26.17 14.63 -8.51
CA ASP A 476 25.68 13.99 -9.73
C ASP A 476 24.15 13.89 -9.74
N ARG A 477 23.55 13.63 -8.57
CA ARG A 477 22.08 13.63 -8.42
C ARG A 477 21.48 15.02 -8.64
N LEU A 478 22.09 16.08 -8.10
CA LEU A 478 21.63 17.45 -8.33
C LEU A 478 21.71 17.85 -9.81
N LYS A 479 22.78 17.49 -10.52
CA LYS A 479 22.89 17.73 -11.98
C LYS A 479 21.76 17.07 -12.77
N ARG A 480 21.42 15.81 -12.44
CA ARG A 480 20.29 15.10 -13.07
C ARG A 480 18.94 15.76 -12.81
N LEU A 481 18.81 16.53 -11.72
CA LEU A 481 17.60 17.26 -11.34
C LEU A 481 17.53 18.67 -11.94
N GLY A 482 18.49 19.06 -12.78
CA GLY A 482 18.48 20.34 -13.49
C GLY A 482 19.45 21.38 -12.96
N ALA A 483 20.38 21.03 -12.06
CA ALA A 483 21.42 21.97 -11.63
C ALA A 483 22.39 22.25 -12.78
N THR A 484 22.56 23.53 -13.11
CA THR A 484 23.49 24.00 -14.15
C THR A 484 24.93 23.75 -13.72
N LEU A 485 25.25 24.09 -12.47
CA LEU A 485 26.55 23.82 -11.83
C LEU A 485 26.33 23.31 -10.41
N VAL A 486 27.32 22.60 -9.89
CA VAL A 486 27.31 22.13 -8.50
C VAL A 486 28.66 22.39 -7.86
N ILE A 487 28.63 22.91 -6.64
CA ILE A 487 29.81 23.20 -5.82
C ILE A 487 29.86 22.21 -4.66
N ASN A 488 31.01 21.58 -4.47
CA ASN A 488 31.27 20.84 -3.24
C ASN A 488 31.85 21.80 -2.20
N TYR A 489 31.00 22.30 -1.30
CA TYR A 489 31.43 23.35 -0.36
C TYR A 489 32.53 22.89 0.60
N ARG A 490 32.78 21.58 0.74
CA ARG A 490 33.88 21.06 1.57
C ARG A 490 35.26 21.32 0.99
N GLU A 491 35.37 21.53 -0.31
CA GLU A 491 36.65 21.82 -0.97
C GLU A 491 37.13 23.23 -0.64
N ASN A 492 36.21 24.14 -0.29
CA ASN A 492 36.50 25.51 0.09
C ASN A 492 35.53 26.01 1.19
N ALA A 493 35.55 25.35 2.34
CA ALA A 493 34.55 25.54 3.40
C ALA A 493 34.46 26.98 3.92
N THR A 494 35.54 27.77 3.84
CA THR A 494 35.59 29.14 4.38
C THR A 494 35.29 30.24 3.36
N ALA A 495 35.22 29.92 2.06
CA ALA A 495 35.00 30.91 1.01
C ALA A 495 34.17 30.39 -0.18
N TRP A 496 33.32 29.38 0.05
CA TRP A 496 32.46 28.81 -0.99
C TRP A 496 31.48 29.85 -1.58
N GLY A 497 31.10 30.89 -0.84
CA GLY A 497 30.23 31.96 -1.34
C GLY A 497 30.89 32.79 -2.45
N LYS A 498 32.15 33.18 -2.24
CA LYS A 498 32.98 33.86 -3.26
C LYS A 498 33.23 32.97 -4.47
N GLU A 499 33.49 31.69 -4.25
CA GLU A 499 33.65 30.72 -5.33
C GLU A 499 32.38 30.62 -6.16
N ALA A 500 31.22 30.44 -5.50
CA ALA A 500 29.93 30.39 -6.17
C ALA A 500 29.66 31.65 -6.99
N ARG A 501 29.94 32.83 -6.43
CA ARG A 501 29.82 34.11 -7.14
C ARG A 501 30.64 34.14 -8.41
N SER A 502 31.87 33.62 -8.38
CA SER A 502 32.76 33.63 -9.54
C SER A 502 32.29 32.74 -10.71
N LEU A 503 31.39 31.78 -10.45
CA LEU A 503 30.77 30.94 -11.47
C LEU A 503 29.66 31.65 -12.27
N THR A 504 29.12 32.75 -11.74
CA THR A 504 28.10 33.53 -12.44
C THR A 504 28.74 34.38 -13.56
N PRO A 505 27.98 34.76 -14.61
CA PRO A 505 28.49 35.62 -15.67
C PRO A 505 29.13 36.90 -15.13
N ASN A 506 30.38 37.14 -15.52
CA ASN A 506 31.20 38.27 -15.07
C ASN A 506 31.44 38.32 -13.53
N GLY A 507 31.17 37.23 -12.80
CA GLY A 507 31.35 37.16 -11.35
C GLY A 507 30.43 38.10 -10.56
N VAL A 508 29.27 38.48 -11.11
CA VAL A 508 28.41 39.51 -10.52
C VAL A 508 27.71 38.99 -9.26
N GLY A 509 27.34 37.71 -9.22
CA GLY A 509 26.63 37.04 -8.14
C GLY A 509 25.23 36.57 -8.54
N PHE A 510 24.52 35.98 -7.59
CA PHE A 510 23.19 35.39 -7.80
C PHE A 510 22.06 36.39 -7.60
N ASP A 511 21.04 36.37 -8.46
CA ASP A 511 19.78 37.10 -8.31
C ASP A 511 19.05 36.71 -7.02
N MET A 512 19.11 35.42 -6.69
CA MET A 512 18.50 34.85 -5.51
C MET A 512 19.39 33.78 -4.88
N VAL A 513 19.52 33.80 -3.56
CA VAL A 513 20.11 32.72 -2.76
C VAL A 513 19.04 32.15 -1.85
N VAL A 514 18.80 30.84 -1.91
CA VAL A 514 17.92 30.14 -0.98
C VAL A 514 18.78 29.52 0.13
N ASP A 515 18.73 30.15 1.30
CA ASP A 515 19.56 29.84 2.46
C ASP A 515 18.80 28.97 3.47
N ILE A 516 19.35 27.78 3.75
CA ILE A 516 18.77 26.80 4.69
C ILE A 516 19.59 26.67 5.98
N GLY A 517 20.84 27.14 6.00
CA GLY A 517 21.73 27.03 7.15
C GLY A 517 21.54 28.15 8.15
N GLY A 518 20.88 29.24 7.75
CA GLY A 518 20.64 30.41 8.58
C GLY A 518 21.95 31.09 8.91
N ASN A 519 22.10 31.51 10.17
CA ASN A 519 23.27 32.27 10.63
C ASN A 519 24.64 31.60 10.33
N GLU A 520 24.72 30.27 10.23
CA GLU A 520 25.97 29.57 9.87
C GLU A 520 26.42 29.88 8.43
N THR A 521 25.47 29.92 7.49
CA THR A 521 25.74 30.06 6.05
C THR A 521 25.52 31.46 5.54
N LEU A 522 24.79 32.31 6.28
CA LEU A 522 24.34 33.61 5.78
C LEU A 522 25.48 34.56 5.42
N LYS A 523 26.63 34.46 6.10
CA LYS A 523 27.85 35.20 5.71
C LYS A 523 28.30 34.86 4.29
N GLN A 524 28.26 33.59 3.92
CA GLN A 524 28.66 33.12 2.59
C GLN A 524 27.59 33.45 1.54
N SER A 525 26.31 33.40 1.92
CA SER A 525 25.21 33.86 1.08
C SER A 525 25.31 35.34 0.72
N LEU A 526 25.74 36.18 1.67
CA LEU A 526 26.07 37.58 1.43
C LEU A 526 27.25 37.75 0.47
N GLU A 527 28.27 36.88 0.55
CA GLU A 527 29.39 36.91 -0.41
C GLU A 527 29.00 36.40 -1.82
N ALA A 528 27.92 35.62 -1.92
CA ALA A 528 27.44 35.02 -3.16
C ALA A 528 26.43 35.91 -3.93
N VAL A 529 25.58 36.64 -3.21
CA VAL A 529 24.50 37.44 -3.80
C VAL A 529 25.03 38.60 -4.64
N ARG A 530 24.33 38.92 -5.74
CA ARG A 530 24.65 40.13 -6.51
C ARG A 530 24.13 41.41 -5.85
N PRO A 531 24.65 42.59 -6.23
CA PRO A 531 24.00 43.86 -5.92
C PRO A 531 22.51 43.85 -6.29
N TYR A 532 21.65 44.27 -5.36
CA TYR A 532 20.19 44.25 -5.51
C TYR A 532 19.56 42.85 -5.69
N GLY A 533 20.29 41.78 -5.37
CA GLY A 533 19.74 40.43 -5.29
C GLY A 533 18.98 40.21 -3.97
N SER A 534 18.43 39.00 -3.82
CA SER A 534 17.70 38.60 -2.62
C SER A 534 18.29 37.33 -1.98
N ILE A 535 18.21 37.25 -0.65
CA ILE A 535 18.51 36.05 0.13
C ILE A 535 17.22 35.63 0.83
N GLN A 536 16.73 34.45 0.48
CA GLN A 536 15.53 33.82 1.00
C GLN A 536 15.94 32.89 2.14
N VAL A 537 15.68 33.30 3.40
CA VAL A 537 16.03 32.52 4.59
C VAL A 537 14.85 31.62 4.95
N VAL A 538 15.00 30.32 4.69
CA VAL A 538 13.91 29.31 4.80
C VAL A 538 14.10 28.35 5.98
N GLY A 539 15.23 28.44 6.69
CA GLY A 539 15.49 27.60 7.87
C GLY A 539 16.79 27.96 8.58
N ALA A 540 16.97 27.38 9.77
CA ALA A 540 18.21 27.41 10.54
C ALA A 540 18.47 25.98 11.03
N VAL A 541 19.20 25.20 10.25
CA VAL A 541 19.55 23.81 10.61
C VAL A 541 20.66 23.76 11.69
N ALA A 542 21.45 24.83 11.81
CA ALA A 542 22.58 24.93 12.74
C ALA A 542 22.17 25.47 14.12
N GLN A 543 22.78 24.92 15.18
CA GLN A 543 22.68 25.43 16.55
C GLN A 543 23.94 26.23 16.90
N ASP A 544 23.84 27.22 17.80
CA ASP A 544 24.95 28.05 18.29
C ASP A 544 25.79 28.74 17.20
N THR A 545 25.20 29.76 16.57
CA THR A 545 25.79 30.47 15.44
C THR A 545 26.11 31.92 15.79
N GLU A 546 27.16 32.46 15.16
CA GLU A 546 27.52 33.87 15.30
C GLU A 546 26.42 34.80 14.74
N ALA A 547 26.38 36.03 15.25
CA ALA A 547 25.45 37.04 14.76
C ALA A 547 25.74 37.39 13.29
N VAL A 548 24.66 37.57 12.52
CA VAL A 548 24.72 37.93 11.10
C VAL A 548 25.34 39.31 10.93
N PRO A 549 26.36 39.48 10.06
CA PRO A 549 26.95 40.78 9.80
C PRO A 549 26.03 41.62 8.91
N MET A 550 25.04 42.30 9.50
CA MET A 550 24.03 43.10 8.77
C MET A 550 24.63 44.19 7.88
N MET A 551 25.85 44.65 8.16
CA MET A 551 26.58 45.54 7.26
C MET A 551 26.78 44.93 5.86
N GLY A 552 26.88 43.60 5.75
CA GLY A 552 26.94 42.90 4.47
C GLY A 552 25.71 43.16 3.60
N ALA A 553 24.51 43.27 4.18
CA ALA A 553 23.30 43.58 3.42
C ALA A 553 23.39 44.96 2.75
N LEU A 554 23.97 45.95 3.45
CA LEU A 554 24.24 47.27 2.88
C LEU A 554 25.34 47.22 1.81
N MET A 555 26.45 46.52 2.07
CA MET A 555 27.58 46.42 1.13
C MET A 555 27.20 45.80 -0.20
N PHE A 556 26.27 44.84 -0.19
CA PHE A 556 25.72 44.22 -1.40
C PHE A 556 24.35 44.77 -1.79
N THR A 557 23.86 45.85 -1.16
CA THR A 557 22.54 46.45 -1.44
C THR A 557 21.43 45.41 -1.67
N CYS A 558 21.43 44.33 -0.88
CA CYS A 558 20.58 43.17 -1.09
C CYS A 558 19.42 43.12 -0.10
N THR A 559 18.38 42.35 -0.44
CA THR A 559 17.27 42.07 0.47
C THR A 559 17.48 40.73 1.16
N ILE A 560 17.30 40.67 2.48
CA ILE A 560 17.24 39.41 3.23
C ILE A 560 15.80 39.23 3.69
N ARG A 561 15.11 38.19 3.19
CA ARG A 561 13.70 37.91 3.49
C ARG A 561 13.62 36.60 4.27
N GLY A 562 13.13 36.69 5.50
CA GLY A 562 12.68 35.53 6.26
C GLY A 562 11.18 35.35 6.07
N PHE A 563 10.75 34.11 5.87
CA PHE A 563 9.34 33.74 5.75
C PHE A 563 9.18 32.28 6.18
N LEU A 564 7.94 31.86 6.40
CA LEU A 564 7.61 30.47 6.68
C LEU A 564 7.23 29.76 5.37
N MET A 565 6.17 28.96 5.37
CA MET A 565 5.62 28.38 4.15
C MET A 565 5.02 29.44 3.21
N GLY A 566 4.24 29.01 2.21
CA GLY A 566 3.38 29.91 1.44
C GLY A 566 1.94 29.95 1.95
N SER A 567 1.14 30.83 1.36
CA SER A 567 -0.30 30.89 1.59
C SER A 567 -1.04 29.71 0.94
N GLN A 568 -2.27 29.43 1.37
CA GLN A 568 -3.05 28.32 0.80
C GLN A 568 -3.32 28.52 -0.71
N ASN A 569 -3.49 29.75 -1.18
CA ASN A 569 -3.64 30.04 -2.60
C ASN A 569 -2.34 29.83 -3.38
N GLN A 570 -1.18 30.23 -2.83
CA GLN A 570 0.12 29.85 -3.41
C GLN A 570 0.27 28.33 -3.51
N TYR A 571 -0.27 27.57 -2.56
CA TYR A 571 -0.27 26.11 -2.62
C TYR A 571 -1.11 25.57 -3.78
N LYS A 572 -2.32 26.12 -3.96
CA LYS A 572 -3.20 25.77 -5.09
C LYS A 572 -2.53 26.11 -6.43
N ASP A 573 -1.80 27.21 -6.51
CA ASP A 573 -1.05 27.62 -7.70
C ASP A 573 0.09 26.64 -8.01
N LEU A 574 0.84 26.24 -6.99
CA LEU A 574 1.86 25.21 -7.09
C LEU A 574 1.28 23.87 -7.59
N VAL A 575 0.14 23.43 -7.06
CA VAL A 575 -0.54 22.20 -7.50
C VAL A 575 -0.86 22.26 -8.99
N ARG A 576 -1.48 23.36 -9.45
CA ARG A 576 -1.79 23.55 -10.88
C ARG A 576 -0.51 23.52 -11.72
N TYR A 577 0.53 24.21 -11.28
CA TYR A 577 1.81 24.25 -12.00
C TYR A 577 2.48 22.86 -12.11
N ILE A 578 2.44 22.06 -11.04
CA ILE A 578 2.94 20.68 -11.05
C ILE A 578 2.21 19.85 -12.11
N ASP A 579 0.89 19.94 -12.16
CA ASP A 579 0.08 19.19 -13.14
C ASP A 579 0.28 19.69 -14.58
N GLU A 580 0.43 20.99 -14.79
CA GLU A 580 0.71 21.60 -16.09
C GLU A 580 2.08 21.18 -16.63
N LYS A 581 3.11 21.20 -15.78
CA LYS A 581 4.49 20.87 -16.16
C LYS A 581 4.82 19.39 -16.03
N LYS A 582 3.92 18.58 -15.47
CA LYS A 582 4.15 17.18 -15.10
C LYS A 582 5.41 17.02 -14.27
N LEU A 583 5.66 17.96 -13.37
CA LEU A 583 6.81 17.91 -12.49
C LEU A 583 6.66 16.73 -11.53
N LYS A 584 7.74 15.98 -11.35
CA LYS A 584 7.79 14.83 -10.44
C LYS A 584 8.67 15.17 -9.25
N PRO A 585 8.08 15.48 -8.08
CA PRO A 585 8.84 15.65 -6.85
C PRO A 585 9.69 14.42 -6.56
N VAL A 586 10.99 14.64 -6.34
CA VAL A 586 11.85 13.57 -5.85
C VAL A 586 11.89 13.55 -4.33
N TYR A 587 11.91 12.35 -3.79
CA TYR A 587 12.08 12.08 -2.37
C TYR A 587 13.26 11.12 -2.17
N ASP A 588 13.54 10.77 -0.92
CA ASP A 588 14.60 9.84 -0.57
C ASP A 588 14.33 8.45 -1.16
N ASN A 589 15.38 7.70 -1.51
CA ASN A 589 15.19 6.38 -2.13
C ASN A 589 14.63 5.34 -1.14
N THR A 590 14.74 5.59 0.16
CA THR A 590 14.14 4.74 1.19
C THR A 590 12.74 5.23 1.50
N VAL A 591 11.76 4.35 1.30
CA VAL A 591 10.38 4.52 1.76
C VAL A 591 10.23 3.71 3.04
N PHE A 592 9.73 4.34 4.10
CA PHE A 592 9.42 3.69 5.36
C PHE A 592 7.94 3.34 5.44
N GLU A 593 7.57 2.29 6.15
CA GLU A 593 6.17 2.02 6.48
C GLU A 593 5.78 2.73 7.78
N LEU A 594 4.48 2.85 8.07
CA LEU A 594 3.99 3.54 9.29
C LEU A 594 4.64 2.99 10.56
N ALA A 595 4.82 1.67 10.64
CA ALA A 595 5.46 1.00 11.78
C ALA A 595 6.96 1.37 11.94
N ASP A 596 7.63 1.80 10.86
CA ASP A 596 9.04 2.16 10.83
C ASP A 596 9.30 3.64 11.14
N ALA A 597 8.29 4.39 11.60
CA ALA A 597 8.39 5.83 11.78
C ALA A 597 9.61 6.26 12.62
N LYS A 598 9.99 5.53 13.68
CA LYS A 598 11.19 5.85 14.47
C LYS A 598 12.47 5.82 13.63
N GLU A 599 12.57 4.90 12.67
CA GLU A 599 13.73 4.81 11.79
C GLU A 599 13.71 5.95 10.74
N ALA A 600 12.53 6.31 10.26
CA ALA A 600 12.36 7.50 9.40
C ALA A 600 12.85 8.78 10.12
N TYR A 601 12.48 8.97 11.39
CA TYR A 601 12.96 10.05 12.25
C TYR A 601 14.49 9.99 12.45
N ARG A 602 15.05 8.80 12.70
CA ARG A 602 16.50 8.61 12.87
C ARG A 602 17.27 9.00 11.60
N LYS A 603 16.80 8.56 10.43
CA LYS A 603 17.39 8.95 9.13
C LYS A 603 17.35 10.46 8.89
N LEU A 604 16.25 11.12 9.25
CA LEU A 604 16.15 12.58 9.17
C LEU A 604 17.16 13.25 10.11
N LYS A 605 17.23 12.82 11.38
CA LYS A 605 18.13 13.37 12.41
C LYS A 605 19.60 13.24 12.01
N GLU A 606 19.98 12.12 11.41
CA GLU A 606 21.35 11.87 10.95
C GLU A 606 21.72 12.63 9.66
N GLN A 607 20.77 13.35 9.04
CA GLN A 607 20.97 14.11 7.80
C GLN A 607 21.51 13.25 6.63
N LYS A 608 21.24 11.94 6.66
CA LYS A 608 21.65 10.98 5.61
C LYS A 608 20.64 10.85 4.47
N HIS A 609 19.56 11.61 4.50
CA HIS A 609 18.54 11.61 3.47
C HIS A 609 18.90 12.52 2.29
N PHE A 610 18.23 12.29 1.17
CA PHE A 610 18.18 13.21 0.03
C PHE A 610 16.75 13.67 -0.19
N ALA A 611 16.54 14.98 -0.35
CA ALA A 611 15.23 15.60 -0.44
C ALA A 611 14.36 15.35 0.81
N LYS A 612 13.30 14.55 0.70
CA LYS A 612 12.31 14.31 1.78
C LYS A 612 12.28 12.84 2.19
N VAL A 613 12.23 12.58 3.49
CA VAL A 613 11.94 11.23 4.03
C VAL A 613 10.44 11.02 4.00
N VAL A 614 9.98 9.97 3.31
CA VAL A 614 8.56 9.64 3.14
C VAL A 614 8.19 8.39 3.91
N ILE A 615 6.96 8.35 4.38
CA ILE A 615 6.35 7.23 5.09
C ILE A 615 5.10 6.84 4.32
N ARG A 616 5.03 5.58 3.88
CA ARG A 616 3.81 4.96 3.38
C ARG A 616 2.94 4.61 4.59
N ILE A 617 1.67 5.01 4.53
CA ILE A 617 0.74 4.85 5.65
C ILE A 617 -0.18 3.65 5.44
N ASP A 618 -0.72 3.51 4.23
CA ASP A 618 -1.56 2.38 3.88
C ASP A 618 -1.19 1.81 2.50
N HIS A 619 -1.50 0.54 2.30
CA HIS A 619 -1.34 -0.14 1.01
C HIS A 619 -2.66 -0.05 0.25
N ASP A 620 -2.63 0.58 -0.92
CA ASP A 620 -3.69 0.43 -1.93
C ASP A 620 -3.68 -0.97 -2.55
#